data_AF-A0AAD9W1P7-F1
#
_entry.id   AF-A0AAD9W1P7-F1
#
_cell.length_a   1.000
_cell.length_b   1.000
_cell.length_c   1.000
_cell.angle_alpha   90.00
_cell.angle_beta   90.00
_cell.angle_gamma   90.00
#
_symmetry.space_group_name_H-M   'P 1'
#
loop_
_entity.id
_entity.type
_entity.pdbx_description
1 polymer ?
#
loop_
_entity_poly.entity_id
_entity_poly.type
_entity_poly.pdbx_seq_one_letter_code
_entity_poly.pdbx_strand_id
1 'polypeptide(L)'
;MLSSTCFRSARGLVRLAPRSFTTTARQLDTKSVAPTPSTESPVPKTESQVPTELPQAPNRKGIWSRSQRPRQEAMTGPRFEQTDFDLQPQSYSAMELIHKQPVRWTHDRVVSCDGGGGPHGHPRIFINTDKPEIAVCNYCGLPYANEHHREHLQALPQTSYPLEDVEGVGETPPLSRPHPPH
;
A
#
# COMPACT_ATOMS: atom_id res chain seq x y z
N MET A 1 7.27 -27.48 -60.57
CA MET A 1 8.40 -26.54 -60.50
C MET A 1 8.15 -25.40 -61.46
N LEU A 2 7.75 -24.22 -60.98
CA LEU A 2 7.90 -22.95 -61.71
C LEU A 2 7.96 -21.82 -60.66
N SER A 3 9.17 -21.31 -60.48
CA SER A 3 9.52 -20.22 -59.58
C SER A 3 8.96 -18.91 -60.14
N SER A 4 8.18 -18.18 -59.33
CA SER A 4 7.80 -16.79 -59.62
C SER A 4 8.65 -15.86 -58.76
N THR A 5 9.50 -15.08 -59.41
CA THR A 5 10.28 -14.00 -58.81
C THR A 5 9.42 -12.74 -58.73
N CYS A 6 9.33 -12.13 -57.55
CA CYS A 6 8.72 -10.81 -57.37
C CYS A 6 9.71 -9.90 -56.61
N PHE A 7 10.07 -8.80 -57.28
CA PHE A 7 10.95 -7.74 -56.80
C PHE A 7 10.35 -6.98 -55.62
N ARG A 8 11.18 -6.64 -54.61
CA ARG A 8 10.88 -5.55 -53.67
C ARG A 8 12.10 -4.68 -53.36
N SER A 9 12.07 -3.49 -53.96
CA SER A 9 12.49 -2.16 -53.49
C SER A 9 13.57 -2.04 -52.41
N ALA A 10 14.74 -1.50 -52.79
CA ALA A 10 15.72 -0.96 -51.86
C ALA A 10 15.17 0.31 -51.16
N ARG A 11 15.15 0.32 -49.83
CA ARG A 11 14.86 1.52 -49.02
C ARG A 11 16.19 2.23 -48.74
N GLY A 12 16.31 3.46 -49.19
CA GLY A 12 17.45 4.33 -48.91
C GLY A 12 17.57 4.65 -47.42
N LEU A 13 18.76 4.45 -46.86
CA LEU A 13 19.13 4.86 -45.51
C LEU A 13 19.57 6.33 -45.55
N VAL A 14 18.70 7.23 -45.12
CA VAL A 14 19.07 8.63 -44.86
C VAL A 14 19.84 8.67 -43.53
N ARG A 15 21.12 9.01 -43.60
CA ARG A 15 21.95 9.26 -42.40
C ARG A 15 21.54 10.60 -41.79
N LEU A 16 21.03 10.59 -40.56
CA LEU A 16 20.85 11.80 -39.76
C LEU A 16 22.17 12.14 -39.05
N ALA A 17 22.63 13.38 -39.23
CA ALA A 17 23.83 13.92 -38.58
C ALA A 17 23.60 14.10 -37.06
N PRO A 18 24.63 13.92 -36.21
CA PRO A 18 24.50 14.18 -34.79
C PRO A 18 24.42 15.69 -34.53
N ARG A 19 23.40 16.12 -33.78
CA ARG A 19 23.30 17.48 -33.26
C ARG A 19 24.22 17.62 -32.05
N SER A 20 25.27 18.44 -32.18
CA SER A 20 26.12 18.84 -31.07
C SER A 20 25.39 19.84 -30.18
N PHE A 21 25.22 19.53 -28.90
CA PHE A 21 24.72 20.47 -27.91
C PHE A 21 25.90 21.26 -27.32
N THR A 22 25.95 22.56 -27.56
CA THR A 22 26.91 23.47 -26.93
C THR A 22 26.36 23.91 -25.57
N THR A 23 26.99 23.43 -24.49
CA THR A 23 26.74 23.94 -23.14
C THR A 23 27.53 25.24 -22.95
N THR A 24 26.84 26.38 -22.89
CA THR A 24 27.41 27.64 -22.43
C THR A 24 27.32 27.66 -20.90
N ALA A 25 28.45 27.46 -20.23
CA ALA A 25 28.56 27.71 -18.80
C ALA A 25 28.45 29.22 -18.54
N ARG A 26 27.45 29.65 -17.76
CA ARG A 26 27.44 31.00 -17.20
C ARG A 26 28.44 31.03 -16.06
N GLN A 27 29.61 31.63 -16.27
CA GLN A 27 30.47 32.10 -15.18
C GLN A 27 29.71 33.21 -14.45
N LEU A 28 29.31 32.94 -13.21
CA LEU A 28 28.93 33.99 -12.26
C LEU A 28 30.22 34.38 -11.53
N ASP A 29 30.65 35.62 -11.74
CA ASP A 29 31.69 36.26 -10.94
C ASP A 29 31.21 36.36 -9.48
N THR A 30 31.72 35.49 -8.62
CA THR A 30 31.58 35.64 -7.18
C THR A 30 32.65 36.62 -6.71
N LYS A 31 32.23 37.88 -6.52
CA LYS A 31 33.02 38.89 -5.84
C LYS A 31 33.27 38.41 -4.41
N SER A 32 34.49 37.91 -4.16
CA SER A 32 34.97 37.50 -2.84
C SER A 32 34.88 38.69 -1.87
N VAL A 33 33.90 38.63 -0.96
CA VAL A 33 33.89 39.45 0.25
C VAL A 33 34.43 38.54 1.35
N ALA A 34 35.64 38.85 1.82
CA ALA A 34 36.25 38.18 2.96
C ALA A 34 35.38 38.40 4.22
N PRO A 35 35.00 37.35 4.96
CA PRO A 35 34.45 37.52 6.29
C PRO A 35 35.59 37.66 7.31
N THR A 36 35.50 38.71 8.10
CA THR A 36 36.24 38.95 9.34
C THR A 36 36.07 37.78 10.33
N PRO A 37 37.10 37.35 11.07
CA PRO A 37 36.97 36.27 12.04
C PRO A 37 36.24 36.77 13.29
N SER A 38 34.94 36.51 13.38
CA SER A 38 34.23 36.52 14.66
C SER A 38 34.38 35.15 15.28
N THR A 39 35.25 35.07 16.28
CA THR A 39 35.35 33.94 17.21
C THR A 39 34.05 33.86 18.00
N GLU A 40 33.06 33.17 17.46
CA GLU A 40 31.96 32.61 18.23
C GLU A 40 32.05 31.10 18.15
N SER A 41 32.26 30.51 19.32
CA SER A 41 32.30 29.06 19.54
C SER A 41 31.04 28.41 18.96
N PRO A 42 31.13 27.27 18.27
CA PRO A 42 29.95 26.55 17.87
C PRO A 42 29.25 26.04 19.13
N VAL A 43 28.11 26.65 19.46
CA VAL A 43 27.16 26.08 20.40
C VAL A 43 26.81 24.70 19.83
N PRO A 44 27.08 23.58 20.52
CA PRO A 44 26.55 22.32 20.09
C PRO A 44 25.03 22.46 20.16
N LYS A 45 24.36 22.40 19.00
CA LYS A 45 22.94 22.07 18.96
C LYS A 45 22.86 20.69 19.61
N THR A 46 22.59 20.67 20.91
CA THR A 46 22.17 19.49 21.62
C THR A 46 20.88 19.06 20.94
N GLU A 47 21.04 18.14 19.99
CA GLU A 47 20.00 17.43 19.28
C GLU A 47 19.33 16.46 20.26
N SER A 48 18.77 17.01 21.34
CA SER A 48 17.82 16.32 22.21
C SER A 48 16.45 16.42 21.58
N GLN A 49 16.32 15.90 20.37
CA GLN A 49 15.05 15.38 19.91
C GLN A 49 15.15 13.88 20.13
N VAL A 50 14.45 13.39 21.15
CA VAL A 50 14.06 11.97 21.19
C VAL A 50 13.50 11.70 19.81
N PRO A 51 14.11 10.82 18.97
CA PRO A 51 13.54 10.52 17.67
C PRO A 51 12.17 9.92 17.95
N THR A 52 11.12 10.71 17.73
CA THR A 52 9.77 10.19 17.73
C THR A 52 9.76 9.27 16.53
N GLU A 53 9.91 7.96 16.75
CA GLU A 53 9.97 6.95 15.69
C GLU A 53 8.79 7.18 14.74
N LEU A 54 9.07 7.70 13.55
CA LEU A 54 8.03 8.07 12.60
C LEU A 54 7.30 6.80 12.16
N PRO A 55 6.00 6.65 12.48
CA PRO A 55 5.30 5.41 12.20
C PRO A 55 5.09 5.26 10.68
N GLN A 56 5.19 4.03 10.18
CA GLN A 56 4.98 3.72 8.77
C GLN A 56 3.60 4.17 8.27
N ALA A 57 2.57 4.04 9.12
CA ALA A 57 1.22 4.54 8.93
C ALA A 57 0.65 5.03 10.27
N PRO A 58 -0.38 5.89 10.30
CA PRO A 58 -0.94 6.40 11.56
C PRO A 58 -1.35 5.31 12.57
N ASN A 59 -1.76 4.14 12.09
CA ASN A 59 -2.15 2.97 12.90
C ASN A 59 -1.09 1.87 12.99
N ARG A 60 0.08 2.01 12.36
CA ARG A 60 1.11 0.96 12.32
C ARG A 60 2.52 1.53 12.26
N LYS A 61 3.38 1.10 13.20
CA LYS A 61 4.77 1.58 13.29
C LYS A 61 5.71 0.94 12.26
N GLY A 62 5.66 -0.39 12.14
CA GLY A 62 6.61 -1.16 11.34
C GLY A 62 6.19 -1.40 9.88
N ILE A 63 7.15 -1.87 9.08
CA ILE A 63 6.92 -2.32 7.71
C ILE A 63 6.06 -3.60 7.66
N TRP A 64 5.50 -3.90 6.50
CA TRP A 64 4.68 -5.10 6.26
C TRP A 64 5.05 -5.85 4.97
N SER A 65 6.12 -5.44 4.29
CA SER A 65 6.71 -6.21 3.20
C SER A 65 8.23 -6.13 3.24
N ARG A 66 8.90 -7.17 2.74
CA ARG A 66 10.37 -7.28 2.78
C ARG A 66 11.08 -6.18 1.99
N SER A 67 10.45 -5.67 0.92
CA SER A 67 11.00 -4.63 0.05
C SER A 67 10.57 -3.21 0.47
N GLN A 68 9.70 -3.08 1.48
CA GLN A 68 9.25 -1.78 1.95
C GLN A 68 10.34 -1.10 2.77
N ARG A 69 10.67 0.15 2.41
CA ARG A 69 11.61 0.98 3.17
C ARG A 69 10.90 1.57 4.40
N PRO A 70 11.53 1.53 5.60
CA PRO A 70 11.02 2.23 6.77
C PRO A 70 10.88 3.73 6.51
N ARG A 71 9.81 4.34 7.04
CA ARG A 71 9.49 5.75 6.80
C ARG A 71 10.60 6.69 7.25
N GLN A 72 11.24 6.38 8.38
CA GLN A 72 12.38 7.14 8.92
C GLN A 72 13.55 7.22 7.94
N GLU A 73 13.76 6.22 7.08
CA GLU A 73 14.81 6.25 6.05
C GLU A 73 14.31 6.79 4.71
N ALA A 74 13.03 6.55 4.38
CA ALA A 74 12.42 6.96 3.13
C ALA A 74 12.18 8.48 3.05
N MET A 75 11.97 9.12 4.19
CA MET A 75 11.66 10.55 4.32
C MET A 75 12.88 11.43 4.63
N THR A 76 14.08 10.91 4.37
CA THR A 76 15.35 11.63 4.57
C THR A 76 15.88 12.19 3.25
N GLY A 77 16.43 13.40 3.28
CA GLY A 77 17.19 13.99 2.18
C GLY A 77 16.74 15.39 1.77
N PRO A 78 17.44 16.03 0.81
CA PRO A 78 17.23 17.44 0.46
C PRO A 78 15.81 17.77 -0.03
N ARG A 79 15.09 16.77 -0.54
CA ARG A 79 13.69 16.92 -0.97
C ARG A 79 12.77 17.26 0.22
N PHE A 80 13.07 16.77 1.42
CA PHE A 80 12.16 16.80 2.56
C PHE A 80 12.48 17.89 3.58
N GLU A 81 13.61 18.59 3.46
CA GLU A 81 14.08 19.58 4.45
C GLU A 81 13.12 20.77 4.65
N GLN A 82 12.45 21.20 3.58
CA GLN A 82 11.45 22.27 3.60
C GLN A 82 10.02 21.74 3.41
N THR A 83 9.82 20.43 3.57
CA THR A 83 8.50 19.82 3.43
C THR A 83 7.82 19.77 4.80
N ASP A 84 6.61 20.32 4.87
CA ASP A 84 5.73 20.10 6.03
C ASP A 84 5.12 18.69 5.96
N PHE A 85 5.47 17.84 6.94
CA PHE A 85 5.07 16.44 7.01
C PHE A 85 3.62 16.22 7.43
N ASP A 86 2.98 17.21 8.06
CA ASP A 86 1.59 17.11 8.52
C ASP A 86 0.60 17.21 7.37
N LEU A 87 1.00 17.89 6.29
CA LEU A 87 0.21 18.03 5.06
C LEU A 87 0.45 16.92 4.04
N GLN A 88 1.42 16.03 4.29
CA GLN A 88 1.71 14.93 3.38
C GLN A 88 0.66 13.80 3.52
N PRO A 89 0.41 13.02 2.46
CA PRO A 89 -0.50 11.87 2.54
C PRO A 89 -0.06 10.87 3.62
N GLN A 90 -0.93 10.63 4.62
CA GLN A 90 -0.73 9.65 5.69
C GLN A 90 -1.91 8.68 5.75
N SER A 91 -2.02 7.80 4.75
CA SER A 91 -3.09 6.80 4.71
C SER A 91 -2.93 5.75 5.82
N TYR A 92 -4.05 5.33 6.40
CA TYR A 92 -4.08 4.18 7.32
C TYR A 92 -3.60 2.89 6.62
N SER A 93 -2.96 2.02 7.37
CA SER A 93 -2.61 0.69 6.90
C SER A 93 -3.86 -0.19 6.88
N ALA A 94 -4.14 -0.76 5.71
CA ALA A 94 -5.29 -1.66 5.50
C ALA A 94 -5.17 -2.96 6.32
N MET A 95 -3.94 -3.40 6.61
CA MET A 95 -3.67 -4.61 7.39
C MET A 95 -4.28 -4.52 8.80
N GLU A 96 -4.05 -3.41 9.52
CA GLU A 96 -4.63 -3.25 10.86
C GLU A 96 -6.14 -3.05 10.80
N LEU A 97 -6.67 -2.45 9.73
CA LEU A 97 -8.11 -2.26 9.55
C LEU A 97 -8.83 -3.59 9.30
N ILE A 98 -8.26 -4.48 8.50
CA ILE A 98 -8.88 -5.79 8.23
C ILE A 98 -8.81 -6.71 9.45
N HIS A 99 -7.77 -6.61 10.27
CA HIS A 99 -7.68 -7.36 11.53
C HIS A 99 -8.66 -6.90 12.61
N LYS A 100 -9.33 -5.76 12.44
CA LYS A 100 -10.47 -5.35 13.28
C LYS A 100 -11.80 -6.00 12.88
N GLN A 101 -11.89 -6.53 11.65
CA GLN A 101 -13.13 -7.16 11.17
C GLN A 101 -13.38 -8.47 11.92
N PRO A 102 -14.60 -8.70 12.45
CA PRO A 102 -14.94 -9.93 13.13
C PRO A 102 -15.06 -11.11 12.15
N VAL A 103 -14.81 -12.31 12.65
CA VAL A 103 -15.05 -13.56 11.92
C VAL A 103 -16.54 -13.70 11.59
N ARG A 104 -16.84 -13.92 10.31
CA ARG A 104 -18.19 -14.23 9.84
C ARG A 104 -18.46 -15.72 9.98
N TRP A 105 -19.32 -16.05 10.93
CA TRP A 105 -19.75 -17.41 11.18
C TRP A 105 -20.77 -17.86 10.14
N THR A 106 -20.59 -19.09 9.65
CA THR A 106 -21.45 -19.70 8.63
C THR A 106 -21.75 -21.14 9.01
N HIS A 107 -22.92 -21.64 8.63
CA HIS A 107 -23.25 -23.06 8.80
C HIS A 107 -22.88 -23.90 7.58
N ASP A 108 -22.75 -23.25 6.41
CA ASP A 108 -22.40 -23.92 5.17
C ASP A 108 -20.92 -24.30 5.10
N ARG A 109 -20.65 -25.39 4.38
CA ARG A 109 -19.30 -25.87 4.05
C ARG A 109 -18.54 -24.96 3.07
N VAL A 110 -19.28 -24.28 2.18
CA VAL A 110 -18.71 -23.39 1.17
C VAL A 110 -19.43 -22.06 1.22
N VAL A 111 -18.68 -20.98 1.41
CA VAL A 111 -19.20 -19.60 1.46
C VAL A 111 -18.86 -18.88 0.16
N SER A 112 -19.82 -18.14 -0.41
CA SER A 112 -19.54 -17.28 -1.55
C SER A 112 -19.28 -15.84 -1.13
N CYS A 113 -18.15 -15.27 -1.54
CA CYS A 113 -17.77 -13.89 -1.27
C CYS A 113 -17.59 -13.14 -2.59
N ASP A 114 -18.25 -12.00 -2.72
CA ASP A 114 -18.17 -11.07 -3.86
C ASP A 114 -17.65 -9.68 -3.44
N GLY A 115 -17.32 -9.49 -2.15
CA GLY A 115 -16.89 -8.21 -1.61
C GLY A 115 -18.01 -7.20 -1.36
N GLY A 116 -19.27 -7.56 -1.63
CA GLY A 116 -20.43 -6.69 -1.52
C GLY A 116 -20.60 -5.72 -2.70
N GLY A 117 -21.80 -5.16 -2.85
CA GLY A 117 -22.10 -4.16 -3.88
C GLY A 117 -22.17 -4.72 -5.32
N GLY A 118 -22.28 -6.04 -5.48
CA GLY A 118 -22.39 -6.72 -6.76
C GLY A 118 -21.18 -6.45 -7.66
N PRO A 119 -21.33 -5.75 -8.80
CA PRO A 119 -20.22 -5.47 -9.71
C PRO A 119 -19.15 -4.50 -9.15
N HIS A 120 -19.42 -3.80 -8.04
CA HIS A 120 -18.45 -2.90 -7.40
C HIS A 120 -17.47 -3.61 -6.45
N GLY A 121 -17.71 -4.90 -6.18
CA GLY A 121 -16.83 -5.74 -5.37
C GLY A 121 -15.73 -6.41 -6.21
N HIS A 122 -15.38 -7.64 -5.85
CA HIS A 122 -14.42 -8.46 -6.57
C HIS A 122 -15.12 -9.64 -7.26
N PRO A 123 -14.44 -10.36 -8.18
CA PRO A 123 -14.99 -11.57 -8.76
C PRO A 123 -15.46 -12.55 -7.67
N ARG A 124 -16.67 -13.08 -7.83
CA ARG A 124 -17.26 -14.02 -6.86
C ARG A 124 -16.33 -15.23 -6.70
N ILE A 125 -15.91 -15.49 -5.46
CA ILE A 125 -15.16 -16.69 -5.10
C ILE A 125 -15.92 -17.54 -4.11
N PHE A 126 -15.54 -18.81 -4.05
CA PHE A 126 -16.07 -19.80 -3.12
C PHE A 126 -14.95 -20.22 -2.16
N ILE A 127 -15.19 -20.05 -0.88
CA ILE A 127 -14.23 -20.27 0.20
C ILE A 127 -14.67 -21.53 0.97
N ASN A 128 -13.75 -22.46 1.18
CA ASN A 128 -14.03 -23.67 1.97
C ASN A 128 -13.84 -23.38 3.47
N THR A 129 -14.85 -23.70 4.28
CA THR A 129 -14.86 -23.51 5.74
C THR A 129 -14.89 -24.84 6.52
N ASP A 130 -14.67 -25.98 5.85
CA ASP A 130 -14.58 -27.32 6.45
C ASP A 130 -13.47 -27.50 7.48
N LYS A 131 -12.39 -26.72 7.35
CA LYS A 131 -11.25 -26.88 8.22
C LYS A 131 -11.50 -26.13 9.51
N PRO A 132 -10.96 -26.60 10.65
CA PRO A 132 -11.06 -25.88 11.93
C PRO A 132 -10.09 -24.68 11.98
N GLU A 133 -10.14 -23.83 10.95
CA GLU A 133 -9.33 -22.63 10.78
C GLU A 133 -10.20 -21.47 10.27
N ILE A 134 -9.72 -20.24 10.48
CA ILE A 134 -10.35 -19.05 9.91
C ILE A 134 -9.94 -18.95 8.44
N ALA A 135 -10.88 -19.18 7.54
CA ALA A 135 -10.67 -19.08 6.10
C ALA A 135 -10.85 -17.63 5.65
N VAL A 136 -9.89 -17.10 4.89
CA VAL A 136 -9.87 -15.67 4.51
C VAL A 136 -10.18 -15.52 3.03
N CYS A 137 -10.98 -14.50 2.69
CA CYS A 137 -11.16 -14.10 1.29
C CYS A 137 -9.87 -13.51 0.72
N ASN A 138 -9.37 -14.06 -0.39
CA ASN A 138 -8.12 -13.60 -1.03
C ASN A 138 -8.20 -12.18 -1.63
N TYR A 139 -9.39 -11.61 -1.77
CA TYR A 139 -9.59 -10.26 -2.31
C TYR A 139 -9.82 -9.23 -1.20
N CYS A 140 -10.92 -9.34 -0.47
CA CYS A 140 -11.26 -8.39 0.60
C CYS A 140 -10.53 -8.64 1.93
N GLY A 141 -9.95 -9.82 2.14
CA GLY A 141 -9.38 -10.20 3.43
C GLY A 141 -10.42 -10.52 4.52
N LEU A 142 -11.71 -10.57 4.18
CA LEU A 142 -12.77 -10.87 5.14
C LEU A 142 -12.62 -12.29 5.70
N PRO A 143 -12.65 -12.47 7.03
CA PRO A 143 -12.54 -13.77 7.67
C PRO A 143 -13.88 -14.51 7.74
N TYR A 144 -13.87 -15.81 7.46
CA TYR A 144 -15.00 -16.73 7.54
C TYR A 144 -14.61 -17.96 8.35
N ALA A 145 -15.54 -18.50 9.12
CA ALA A 145 -15.38 -19.78 9.80
C ALA A 145 -16.71 -20.53 9.86
N ASN A 146 -16.65 -21.85 9.99
CA ASN A 146 -17.83 -22.66 10.21
C ASN A 146 -18.16 -22.74 11.70
N GLU A 147 -19.44 -22.59 12.04
CA GLU A 147 -19.95 -22.65 13.42
C GLU A 147 -19.62 -23.98 14.12
N HIS A 148 -19.52 -25.09 13.36
CA HIS A 148 -19.11 -26.40 13.90
C HIS A 148 -17.72 -26.39 14.55
N HIS A 149 -16.83 -25.47 14.15
CA HIS A 149 -15.48 -25.36 14.69
C HIS A 149 -15.34 -24.22 15.71
N ARG A 150 -16.45 -23.59 16.14
CA ARG A 150 -16.43 -22.45 17.05
C ARG A 150 -15.71 -22.75 18.36
N GLU A 151 -16.04 -23.87 19.00
CA GLU A 151 -15.42 -24.26 20.28
C GLU A 151 -13.90 -24.46 20.15
N HIS A 152 -13.46 -25.10 19.06
CA HIS A 152 -12.03 -25.28 18.78
C HIS A 152 -11.32 -23.94 18.57
N LEU A 153 -11.91 -23.03 17.80
CA LEU A 153 -11.34 -21.71 17.54
C LEU A 153 -11.29 -20.83 18.79
N GLN A 154 -12.29 -20.95 19.68
CA GLN A 154 -12.31 -20.25 20.97
C GLN A 154 -11.30 -20.82 21.98
N ALA A 155 -10.99 -22.11 21.88
CA ALA A 155 -9.99 -22.74 22.75
C ALA A 155 -8.55 -22.36 22.39
N LEU A 156 -8.30 -21.79 21.20
CA LEU A 156 -6.97 -21.34 20.81
C LEU A 156 -6.53 -20.14 21.66
N PRO A 157 -5.25 -20.07 22.08
CA PRO A 157 -4.76 -18.97 22.90
C PRO A 157 -4.77 -17.63 22.17
N GLN A 158 -4.68 -17.66 20.84
CA GLN A 158 -4.71 -16.49 19.99
C GLN A 158 -5.26 -16.84 18.60
N THR A 159 -6.15 -15.99 18.10
CA THR A 159 -6.68 -16.05 16.73
C THR A 159 -6.16 -14.87 15.91
N SER A 160 -6.11 -15.03 14.58
CA SER A 160 -5.66 -13.98 13.65
C SER A 160 -6.69 -12.86 13.47
N TYR A 161 -7.96 -13.14 13.73
CA TYR A 161 -9.07 -12.20 13.67
C TYR A 161 -9.91 -12.30 14.95
N PRO A 162 -10.58 -11.21 15.36
CA PRO A 162 -11.51 -11.24 16.49
C PRO A 162 -12.71 -12.14 16.18
N LEU A 163 -13.07 -13.02 17.12
CA LEU A 163 -14.19 -13.95 16.94
C LEU A 163 -15.57 -13.28 17.10
N GLU A 164 -15.60 -12.14 17.80
CA GLU A 164 -16.78 -11.33 18.09
C GLU A 164 -16.54 -9.88 17.65
N ASP A 165 -17.62 -9.16 17.37
CA ASP A 165 -17.57 -7.77 16.94
C ASP A 165 -17.50 -6.82 18.14
N VAL A 166 -16.28 -6.54 18.60
CA VAL A 166 -16.06 -5.69 19.78
C VAL A 166 -16.27 -4.20 19.48
N GLU A 167 -15.96 -3.76 18.25
CA GLU A 167 -15.98 -2.36 17.84
C GLU A 167 -17.23 -1.98 17.02
N GLY A 168 -18.13 -2.93 16.74
CA GLY A 168 -19.33 -2.72 15.90
C GLY A 168 -18.98 -2.50 14.41
N VAL A 169 -17.87 -3.08 13.97
CA VAL A 169 -17.28 -2.85 12.64
C VAL A 169 -17.84 -3.83 11.59
N GLY A 170 -18.41 -4.95 12.03
CA GLY A 170 -18.91 -6.04 11.21
C GLY A 170 -20.30 -5.84 10.61
N GLU A 171 -21.02 -4.77 10.98
CA GLU A 171 -22.32 -4.44 10.38
C GLU A 171 -22.18 -4.07 8.91
N THR A 172 -22.36 -5.07 8.03
CA THR A 172 -22.74 -4.79 6.64
C THR A 172 -24.13 -4.16 6.66
N PRO A 173 -24.32 -2.93 6.14
CA PRO A 173 -25.66 -2.38 5.95
C PRO A 173 -26.50 -3.39 5.17
N PRO A 174 -27.75 -3.67 5.59
CA PRO A 174 -28.58 -4.62 4.87
C PRO A 174 -28.71 -4.16 3.42
N LEU A 175 -28.37 -5.03 2.47
CA LEU A 175 -28.70 -4.85 1.05
C LEU A 175 -30.21 -5.09 0.84
N SER A 176 -31.07 -4.42 1.61
CA SER A 176 -32.51 -4.38 1.39
C SER A 176 -32.84 -3.29 0.38
N ARG A 177 -32.49 -3.51 -0.90
CA ARG A 177 -33.31 -2.90 -1.95
C ARG A 177 -34.54 -3.81 -2.10
N PRO A 178 -35.75 -3.36 -1.75
CA PRO A 178 -36.94 -4.17 -1.96
C PRO A 178 -37.03 -4.52 -3.45
N HIS A 179 -37.17 -5.81 -3.73
CA HIS A 179 -37.43 -6.30 -5.09
C HIS A 179 -38.77 -5.69 -5.52
N PRO A 180 -38.84 -4.95 -6.64
CA PRO A 180 -40.11 -4.41 -7.10
C PRO A 180 -41.07 -5.59 -7.38
N PRO A 181 -42.35 -5.48 -6.97
CA PRO A 181 -43.35 -6.47 -7.34
C PRO A 181 -43.50 -6.45 -8.87
N HIS A 182 -43.44 -7.63 -9.47
CA HIS A 182 -43.79 -7.86 -10.88
C HIS A 182 -45.28 -7.63 -11.13
#